data_AF-A0A7C3L9R9-F1
#
_entry.id   AF-A0A7C3L9R9-F1
#
_cell.length_a   1.000
_cell.length_b   1.000
_cell.length_c   1.000
_cell.angle_alpha   90.00
_cell.angle_beta   90.00
_cell.angle_gamma   90.00
#
_symmetry.space_group_name_H-M   'P 1'
#
loop_
_entity.id
_entity.type
_entity.pdbx_description
1 polymer ?
#
loop_
_entity_poly.entity_id
_entity_poly.type
_entity_poly.pdbx_seq_one_letter_code
_entity_poly.pdbx_strand_id
1 'polypeptide(L)'
;MAEIDDAPLQRQIKIGRATIGLVGLDVALNRLMQENLNRETAIDELFKAVAARNYIPAGMADKYRQALAQEYDRLKAGLRENDDQKTLTIRILGSGCVSCNNLQKLIIEIMARLRVAADIFQVHDLDEIGRYGVMQTPALIINGRLKSAGRLPSSSQIEEWLRQEMDK
;
A
#
# COMPACT_ATOMS: atom_id res chain seq x y z
N MET A 1 -3.26 -9.44 -39.02
CA MET A 1 -4.03 -8.41 -38.29
C MET A 1 -4.96 -9.19 -37.38
N ALA A 2 -4.56 -9.41 -36.13
CA ALA A 2 -5.38 -10.17 -35.19
C ALA A 2 -6.41 -9.21 -34.61
N GLU A 3 -7.69 -9.47 -34.89
CA GLU A 3 -8.82 -8.86 -34.18
C GLU A 3 -8.63 -9.18 -32.69
N ILE A 4 -8.32 -8.15 -31.90
CA ILE A 4 -8.40 -8.25 -30.45
C ILE A 4 -9.88 -8.26 -30.13
N ASP A 5 -10.34 -9.45 -29.75
CA ASP A 5 -11.67 -9.75 -29.22
C ASP A 5 -12.03 -8.71 -28.14
N ASP A 6 -12.86 -7.73 -28.50
CA ASP A 6 -13.48 -6.74 -27.59
C ASP A 6 -14.59 -7.44 -26.77
N ALA A 7 -14.27 -8.59 -26.19
CA ALA A 7 -15.15 -9.20 -25.20
C ALA A 7 -15.16 -8.27 -23.99
N PRO A 8 -16.34 -7.78 -23.57
CA PRO A 8 -16.38 -6.83 -22.49
C PRO A 8 -15.89 -7.55 -21.23
N LEU A 9 -14.86 -6.99 -20.59
CA LEU A 9 -14.22 -7.57 -19.41
C LEU A 9 -15.30 -7.97 -18.39
N GLN A 10 -15.51 -9.28 -18.26
CA GLN A 10 -16.48 -9.87 -17.35
C GLN A 10 -15.75 -10.39 -16.13
N ARG A 11 -16.05 -9.80 -14.97
CA ARG A 11 -15.56 -10.32 -13.70
C ARG A 11 -16.67 -11.16 -13.06
N GLN A 12 -16.32 -12.35 -12.61
CA GLN A 12 -17.27 -13.26 -11.99
C GLN A 12 -17.30 -13.07 -10.48
N ILE A 13 -18.50 -12.96 -9.91
CA ILE A 13 -18.71 -12.93 -8.46
C ILE A 13 -19.62 -14.06 -8.01
N LYS A 14 -19.44 -14.52 -6.77
CA LYS A 14 -20.32 -15.52 -6.16
C LYS A 14 -21.48 -14.82 -5.48
N ILE A 15 -22.71 -15.18 -5.86
CA ILE A 15 -23.94 -14.70 -5.23
C ILE A 15 -24.69 -15.92 -4.71
N GLY A 16 -24.57 -16.18 -3.40
CA GLY A 16 -25.08 -17.41 -2.79
C GLY A 16 -24.35 -18.64 -3.32
N ARG A 17 -25.07 -19.53 -4.01
CA ARG A 17 -24.51 -20.76 -4.63
C ARG A 17 -24.17 -20.59 -6.11
N ALA A 18 -24.52 -19.47 -6.73
CA ALA A 18 -24.31 -19.22 -8.15
C ALA A 18 -23.09 -18.33 -8.38
N THR A 19 -22.38 -18.55 -9.48
CA THR A 19 -21.32 -17.67 -9.98
C THR A 19 -21.88 -16.86 -11.14
N ILE A 20 -21.87 -15.53 -11.01
CA ILE A 20 -22.47 -14.60 -11.98
C ILE A 20 -21.34 -13.77 -12.61
N GLY A 21 -21.26 -13.76 -13.94
CA GLY A 21 -20.42 -12.82 -14.68
C GLY A 21 -21.07 -11.44 -14.72
N LEU A 22 -20.35 -10.43 -14.27
CA LEU A 22 -20.79 -9.04 -14.34
C LEU A 22 -19.90 -8.25 -15.30
N VAL A 23 -20.54 -7.70 -16.32
CA VAL A 23 -19.91 -6.91 -17.35
C VAL A 23 -19.52 -5.55 -16.78
N GLY A 24 -18.25 -5.17 -16.94
CA GLY A 24 -17.75 -3.85 -16.51
C GLY A 24 -17.55 -3.71 -14.99
N LEU A 25 -17.71 -4.79 -14.22
CA LEU A 25 -17.47 -4.79 -12.78
C LEU A 25 -16.00 -4.45 -12.46
N ASP A 26 -15.05 -4.96 -13.24
CA ASP A 26 -13.62 -4.71 -13.00
C ASP A 26 -13.26 -3.23 -13.16
N VAL A 27 -13.78 -2.59 -14.22
CA VAL A 27 -13.62 -1.15 -14.46
C VAL A 27 -14.24 -0.33 -13.33
N ALA A 28 -15.44 -0.70 -12.88
CA ALA A 28 -16.12 0.00 -11.79
C ALA A 28 -15.37 -0.15 -10.45
N LEU A 29 -14.86 -1.35 -10.15
CA LEU A 29 -14.02 -1.59 -8.98
C LEU A 29 -12.75 -0.75 -9.01
N ASN A 30 -11.98 -0.82 -10.09
CA ASN A 30 -10.69 -0.12 -10.18
C ASN A 30 -10.87 1.40 -10.03
N ARG A 31 -11.91 1.97 -10.67
CA ARG A 31 -12.28 3.38 -10.51
C ARG A 31 -12.57 3.72 -9.04
N LEU A 32 -13.48 2.99 -8.40
CA LEU A 32 -13.91 3.29 -7.02
C LEU A 32 -12.82 3.00 -5.98
N MET A 33 -11.80 2.21 -6.30
CA MET A 33 -10.64 1.97 -5.44
C MET A 33 -9.66 3.15 -5.44
N GLN A 34 -9.63 3.94 -6.51
CA GLN A 34 -8.81 5.16 -6.58
C GLN A 34 -9.49 6.36 -5.89
N GLU A 35 -10.79 6.27 -5.65
CA GLU A 35 -11.56 7.30 -4.96
C GLU A 35 -11.51 7.10 -3.45
N ASN A 36 -11.30 8.19 -2.69
CA ASN A 36 -11.28 8.16 -1.22
C ASN A 36 -12.73 8.17 -0.67
N LEU A 37 -13.52 7.17 -1.09
CA LEU A 37 -14.92 7.02 -0.70
C LEU A 37 -15.04 6.14 0.55
N ASN A 38 -16.05 6.44 1.36
CA ASN A 38 -16.45 5.54 2.43
C ASN A 38 -16.98 4.21 1.82
N ARG A 39 -16.94 3.13 2.62
CA ARG A 39 -17.33 1.79 2.17
C ARG A 39 -18.76 1.74 1.62
N GLU A 40 -19.69 2.42 2.29
CA GLU A 40 -21.11 2.36 1.94
C GLU A 40 -21.40 3.05 0.60
N THR A 41 -20.86 4.25 0.40
CA THR A 41 -20.93 5.01 -0.84
C THR A 41 -20.26 4.26 -1.99
N ALA A 42 -19.09 3.65 -1.75
CA ALA A 42 -18.42 2.85 -2.78
C ALA A 42 -19.27 1.66 -3.24
N ILE A 43 -19.93 0.93 -2.32
CA ILE A 43 -20.80 -0.19 -2.68
C ILE A 43 -22.04 0.28 -3.45
N ASP A 44 -22.62 1.42 -3.06
CA ASP A 44 -23.81 1.97 -3.73
C ASP A 44 -23.49 2.40 -5.18
N GLU A 45 -22.39 3.12 -5.38
CA GLU A 45 -21.92 3.51 -6.71
C GLU A 45 -21.53 2.30 -7.57
N LEU A 46 -20.88 1.31 -6.96
CA LEU A 46 -20.53 0.05 -7.63
C LEU A 46 -21.79 -0.68 -8.11
N PHE A 47 -22.80 -0.77 -7.25
CA PHE A 47 -24.07 -1.39 -7.60
C PHE A 47 -24.77 -0.64 -8.74
N LYS A 48 -24.82 0.69 -8.71
CA LYS A 48 -25.40 1.50 -9.81
C LYS A 48 -24.68 1.26 -11.14
N ALA A 49 -23.34 1.28 -11.12
CA ALA A 49 -22.51 1.07 -12.31
C ALA A 49 -22.73 -0.33 -12.93
N VAL A 50 -22.84 -1.35 -12.08
CA VAL A 50 -23.12 -2.73 -12.53
C VAL A 50 -24.56 -2.87 -13.02
N ALA A 51 -25.54 -2.33 -12.29
CA ALA A 51 -26.96 -2.42 -12.62
C ALA A 51 -27.30 -1.72 -13.95
N ALA A 52 -26.56 -0.66 -14.31
CA ALA A 52 -26.73 0.03 -15.59
C ALA A 52 -26.41 -0.86 -16.81
N ARG A 53 -25.62 -1.92 -16.63
CA ARG A 53 -25.09 -2.77 -17.72
C ARG A 53 -25.50 -4.23 -17.61
N ASN A 54 -26.12 -4.64 -16.50
CA ASN A 54 -26.42 -6.04 -16.19
C ASN A 54 -27.85 -6.19 -15.67
N TYR A 55 -28.51 -7.28 -16.02
CA TYR A 55 -29.82 -7.60 -15.46
C TYR A 55 -29.68 -8.04 -14.00
N ILE A 56 -30.30 -7.30 -13.09
CA ILE A 56 -30.39 -7.63 -11.67
C ILE A 56 -31.87 -7.81 -11.31
N PRO A 57 -32.29 -9.00 -10.86
CA PRO A 57 -33.66 -9.21 -10.43
C PRO A 57 -33.97 -8.38 -9.18
N ALA A 58 -35.13 -7.71 -9.14
CA ALA A 58 -35.51 -6.79 -8.05
C ALA A 58 -35.48 -7.45 -6.66
N GLY A 59 -35.86 -8.72 -6.54
CA GLY A 59 -35.79 -9.49 -5.29
C GLY A 59 -34.40 -9.94 -4.86
N MET A 60 -33.37 -9.67 -5.67
CA MET A 60 -31.98 -10.10 -5.42
C MET A 60 -31.01 -8.92 -5.27
N ALA A 61 -31.48 -7.68 -5.36
CA ALA A 61 -30.64 -6.48 -5.25
C ALA A 61 -29.77 -6.49 -3.99
N ASP A 62 -30.33 -6.90 -2.85
CA ASP A 62 -29.62 -6.96 -1.57
C ASP A 62 -28.45 -7.97 -1.60
N LYS A 63 -28.68 -9.15 -2.20
CA LYS A 63 -27.63 -10.17 -2.35
C LYS A 63 -26.52 -9.72 -3.29
N TYR A 64 -26.86 -8.98 -4.34
CA TYR A 64 -25.87 -8.38 -5.24
C TYR A 64 -25.04 -7.32 -4.51
N ARG A 65 -25.67 -6.43 -3.74
CA ARG A 65 -24.95 -5.45 -2.90
C ARG A 65 -24.00 -6.13 -1.92
N GLN A 66 -24.46 -7.18 -1.24
CA GLN A 66 -23.62 -7.96 -0.33
C GLN A 66 -22.43 -8.62 -1.04
N ALA A 67 -22.65 -9.24 -2.21
CA ALA A 67 -21.58 -9.88 -2.98
C ALA A 67 -20.57 -8.85 -3.53
N LEU A 68 -21.04 -7.70 -3.99
CA LEU A 68 -20.18 -6.59 -4.41
C LEU A 68 -19.38 -6.02 -3.23
N ALA A 69 -19.99 -5.91 -2.05
CA ALA A 69 -19.31 -5.47 -0.84
C ALA A 69 -18.20 -6.43 -0.41
N GLN A 70 -18.44 -7.74 -0.50
CA GLN A 70 -17.44 -8.77 -0.21
C GLN A 70 -16.26 -8.69 -1.19
N GLU A 71 -16.53 -8.52 -2.48
CA GLU A 71 -15.47 -8.40 -3.48
C GLU A 71 -14.67 -7.09 -3.34
N TYR A 72 -15.35 -5.97 -3.07
CA TYR A 72 -14.70 -4.70 -2.78
C TYR A 72 -13.81 -4.79 -1.54
N ASP A 73 -14.33 -5.38 -0.45
CA ASP A 73 -13.57 -5.58 0.79
C ASP A 73 -12.38 -6.50 0.60
N ARG A 74 -12.53 -7.61 -0.14
CA ARG A 74 -11.43 -8.53 -0.47
C ARG A 74 -10.30 -7.83 -1.22
N LEU A 75 -10.64 -7.02 -2.23
CA LEU A 75 -9.64 -6.28 -2.98
C LEU A 75 -9.00 -5.18 -2.14
N LYS A 76 -9.79 -4.48 -1.32
CA LYS A 76 -9.28 -3.46 -0.41
C LYS A 76 -8.41 -4.07 0.69
N ALA A 77 -8.74 -5.27 1.19
CA ALA A 77 -7.95 -6.01 2.17
C ALA A 77 -6.59 -6.42 1.59
N GLY A 78 -6.52 -6.88 0.34
CA GLY A 78 -5.26 -7.13 -0.35
C GLY A 78 -4.40 -5.87 -0.55
N LEU A 79 -5.03 -4.69 -0.63
CA LEU A 79 -4.31 -3.41 -0.59
C LEU A 79 -3.93 -2.97 0.83
N ARG A 80 -4.74 -3.32 1.85
CA ARG A 80 -4.52 -2.99 3.27
C ARG A 80 -3.39 -3.79 3.92
N GLU A 81 -3.01 -4.94 3.36
CA GLU A 81 -1.75 -5.61 3.72
C GLU A 81 -0.52 -4.69 3.55
N ASN A 82 -0.65 -3.56 2.84
CA ASN A 82 0.42 -2.55 2.69
C ASN A 82 0.20 -1.24 3.46
N ASP A 83 -0.89 -1.04 4.20
CA ASP A 83 -1.19 0.29 4.80
C ASP A 83 -1.53 0.26 6.31
N ASP A 84 -1.93 -0.89 6.88
CA ASP A 84 -2.38 -0.95 8.29
C ASP A 84 -1.36 -1.57 9.27
N GLN A 85 -0.21 -2.06 8.79
CA GLN A 85 0.92 -2.22 9.70
C GLN A 85 1.55 -0.85 9.88
N LYS A 86 1.57 -0.36 11.11
CA LYS A 86 2.46 0.73 11.57
C LYS A 86 3.92 0.27 11.44
N THR A 87 4.35 0.01 10.21
CA THR A 87 5.69 -0.46 9.86
C THR A 87 6.54 0.77 9.67
N LEU A 88 7.57 0.88 10.50
CA LEU A 88 8.51 1.98 10.42
C LEU A 88 9.18 1.95 9.04
N THR A 89 9.07 3.02 8.26
CA THR A 89 9.81 3.11 6.99
C THR A 89 11.16 3.76 7.23
N ILE A 90 12.24 3.01 7.08
CA ILE A 90 13.62 3.47 7.29
C ILE A 90 14.31 3.60 5.94
N ARG A 91 14.73 4.81 5.57
CA ARG A 91 15.51 5.05 4.35
C ARG A 91 16.93 5.47 4.70
N ILE A 92 17.90 4.77 4.14
CA ILE A 92 19.32 5.06 4.29
C ILE A 92 19.80 5.64 2.96
N LEU A 93 20.23 6.90 3.00
CA LEU A 93 20.68 7.63 1.83
C LEU A 93 22.20 7.67 1.83
N GLY A 94 22.82 7.13 0.79
CA GLY A 94 24.27 7.15 0.65
C GLY A 94 24.74 6.41 -0.58
N SER A 95 25.92 6.77 -1.06
CA SER A 95 26.54 6.21 -2.29
C SER A 95 27.15 4.81 -2.11
N GLY A 96 26.66 4.01 -1.15
CA GLY A 96 27.14 2.64 -0.93
C GLY A 96 28.47 2.50 -0.17
N CYS A 97 28.95 3.53 0.52
CA CYS A 97 30.17 3.47 1.33
C CYS A 97 30.08 2.46 2.49
N VAL A 98 31.22 1.97 2.99
CA VAL A 98 31.33 1.05 4.15
C VAL A 98 30.51 1.54 5.37
N SER A 99 30.53 2.84 5.59
CA SER A 99 29.74 3.53 6.62
C SER A 99 28.24 3.31 6.50
N CYS A 100 27.67 3.29 5.28
CA CYS A 100 26.24 3.06 5.04
C CYS A 100 25.85 1.62 5.36
N ASN A 101 26.70 0.65 5.00
CA ASN A 101 26.48 -0.76 5.31
C ASN A 101 26.56 -1.03 6.82
N ASN A 102 27.50 -0.39 7.52
CA ASN A 102 27.56 -0.49 8.98
C ASN A 102 26.33 0.10 9.66
N LEU A 103 25.84 1.24 9.17
CA LEU A 103 24.60 1.84 9.65
C LEU A 103 23.40 0.91 9.47
N GLN A 104 23.26 0.31 8.29
CA GLN A 104 22.19 -0.66 8.00
C GLN A 104 22.24 -1.86 8.96
N LYS A 105 23.41 -2.49 9.13
CA LYS A 105 23.57 -3.64 10.05
C LYS A 105 23.16 -3.28 11.47
N LEU A 106 23.60 -2.13 11.96
CA LEU A 106 23.31 -1.67 13.30
C LEU A 106 21.81 -1.38 13.49
N ILE A 107 21.12 -0.82 12.49
CA ILE A 107 19.66 -0.66 12.50
C ILE A 107 18.98 -2.04 12.57
N ILE A 108 19.39 -3.01 11.75
CA ILE A 108 18.84 -4.38 11.75
C ILE A 108 18.99 -5.03 13.13
N GLU A 109 20.15 -4.94 13.76
CA GLU A 109 20.38 -5.48 15.10
C GLU A 109 19.48 -4.86 16.16
N ILE A 110 19.30 -3.53 16.12
CA ILE A 110 18.43 -2.82 17.08
C ILE A 110 16.98 -3.24 16.86
N MET A 111 16.52 -3.34 15.61
CA MET A 111 15.16 -3.76 15.30
C MET A 111 14.89 -5.20 15.72
N ALA A 112 15.86 -6.11 15.52
CA ALA A 112 15.78 -7.48 16.00
C ALA A 112 15.66 -7.54 17.53
N ARG A 113 16.39 -6.67 18.25
CA ARG A 113 16.30 -6.56 19.72
C ARG A 113 14.95 -6.01 20.18
N LEU A 114 14.43 -4.98 19.50
CA LEU A 114 13.15 -4.35 19.83
C LEU A 114 11.93 -5.16 19.36
N ARG A 115 12.13 -6.20 18.53
CA ARG A 115 11.07 -6.99 17.86
C ARG A 115 10.11 -6.12 17.04
N VAL A 116 10.67 -5.19 16.27
CA VAL A 116 9.91 -4.23 15.45
C VAL A 116 10.06 -4.58 13.99
N ALA A 117 8.95 -4.59 13.27
CA ALA A 117 8.94 -4.70 11.81
C ALA A 117 9.12 -3.30 11.20
N ALA A 118 10.05 -3.17 10.26
CA ALA A 118 10.35 -1.94 9.56
C ALA A 118 10.82 -2.24 8.14
N ASP A 119 10.41 -1.43 7.18
CA ASP A 119 10.90 -1.49 5.81
C ASP A 119 12.20 -0.69 5.69
N ILE A 120 13.27 -1.35 5.23
CA ILE A 120 14.57 -0.71 5.04
C ILE A 120 14.81 -0.49 3.55
N PHE A 121 14.90 0.77 3.14
CA PHE A 121 15.25 1.16 1.77
C PHE A 121 16.64 1.78 1.74
N GLN A 122 17.49 1.32 0.82
CA GLN A 122 18.74 2.00 0.51
C GLN A 122 18.57 2.83 -0.75
N VAL A 123 18.76 4.14 -0.62
CA VAL A 123 18.73 5.08 -1.73
C VAL A 123 20.18 5.43 -2.07
N HIS A 124 20.64 4.90 -3.20
CA HIS A 124 21.97 5.16 -3.74
C HIS A 124 21.96 6.26 -4.81
N ASP A 125 20.77 6.63 -5.31
CA ASP A 125 20.60 7.55 -6.42
C ASP A 125 20.74 9.01 -5.96
N LEU A 126 21.71 9.74 -6.54
CA LEU A 126 22.01 11.11 -6.14
C LEU A 126 20.84 12.07 -6.40
N ASP A 127 20.03 11.84 -7.44
CA ASP A 127 18.86 12.67 -7.74
C ASP A 127 17.79 12.52 -6.65
N GLU A 128 17.51 11.26 -6.25
CA GLU A 128 16.59 11.00 -5.14
C GLU A 128 17.09 11.63 -3.85
N ILE A 129 18.38 11.48 -3.51
CA ILE A 129 18.97 12.06 -2.28
C ILE A 129 18.79 13.58 -2.26
N GLY A 130 19.00 14.26 -3.40
CA GLY A 130 18.78 15.69 -3.53
C GLY A 130 17.32 16.10 -3.30
N ARG A 131 16.35 15.29 -3.74
CA ARG A 131 14.90 15.54 -3.51
C ARG A 131 14.52 15.50 -2.03
N TYR A 132 15.23 14.72 -1.22
CA TYR A 132 15.05 14.73 0.24
C TYR A 132 15.70 15.92 0.95
N GLY A 133 16.36 16.83 0.22
CA GLY A 133 17.05 17.99 0.79
C GLY A 133 18.31 17.61 1.60
N VAL A 134 18.85 16.42 1.37
CA VAL A 134 20.05 15.94 2.05
C VAL A 134 21.29 16.43 1.29
N MET A 135 22.06 17.33 1.90
CA MET A 135 23.33 17.79 1.33
C MET A 135 24.54 16.93 1.72
N GLN A 136 24.45 16.21 2.84
CA GLN A 136 25.56 15.39 3.37
C GLN A 136 25.09 13.97 3.62
N THR A 137 25.77 13.02 2.97
CA THR A 137 25.57 11.57 3.17
C THR A 137 26.69 11.00 4.04
N PRO A 138 26.46 9.92 4.81
CA PRO A 138 25.22 9.15 4.90
C PRO A 138 24.10 9.88 5.66
N ALA A 139 22.86 9.68 5.23
CA ALA A 139 21.68 10.20 5.92
C ALA A 139 20.68 9.08 6.25
N LEU A 140 19.96 9.28 7.36
CA LEU A 140 18.96 8.35 7.88
C LEU A 140 17.62 9.07 7.98
N ILE A 141 16.62 8.52 7.31
CA ILE A 141 15.24 8.97 7.34
C ILE A 141 14.39 7.87 7.97
N ILE A 142 13.53 8.21 8.92
CA ILE A 142 12.57 7.29 9.55
C ILE A 142 11.18 7.90 9.40
N ASN A 143 10.22 7.15 8.85
CA ASN A 143 8.87 7.59 8.50
C ASN A 143 8.85 8.92 7.72
N GLY A 144 9.75 9.05 6.74
CA GLY A 144 9.87 10.27 5.94
C GLY A 144 10.51 11.47 6.67
N ARG A 145 10.90 11.34 7.94
CA ARG A 145 11.61 12.39 8.70
C ARG A 145 13.12 12.16 8.73
N LEU A 146 13.88 13.16 8.31
CA LEU A 146 15.35 13.17 8.42
C LEU A 146 15.77 13.20 9.89
N LYS A 147 16.50 12.17 10.33
CA LYS A 147 17.02 12.04 11.70
C LYS A 147 18.52 12.34 11.80
N SER A 148 19.29 11.96 10.77
CA SER A 148 20.73 12.23 10.70
C SER A 148 21.15 12.51 9.26
N ALA A 149 22.11 13.42 9.07
CA ALA A 149 22.77 13.68 7.80
C ALA A 149 24.26 13.99 8.06
N GLY A 150 25.15 13.45 7.23
CA GLY A 150 26.60 13.71 7.28
C GLY A 150 27.35 13.10 8.46
N ARG A 151 26.71 12.29 9.30
CA ARG A 151 27.37 11.59 10.43
C ARG A 151 26.77 10.21 10.67
N LEU A 152 27.60 9.30 11.19
CA LEU A 152 27.12 8.01 11.70
C LEU A 152 26.54 8.20 13.12
N PRO A 153 25.25 7.96 13.33
CA PRO A 153 24.67 7.94 14.68
C PRO A 153 25.14 6.71 15.48
N SER A 154 25.14 6.83 16.80
CA SER A 154 25.40 5.70 17.69
C SER A 154 24.17 4.80 17.84
N SER A 155 24.37 3.55 18.27
CA SER A 155 23.28 2.59 18.52
C SER A 155 22.19 3.12 19.45
N SER A 156 22.56 3.79 20.55
CA SER A 156 21.59 4.37 21.49
C SER A 156 20.71 5.45 20.85
N GLN A 157 21.26 6.26 19.94
CA GLN A 157 20.48 7.32 19.27
C GLN A 157 19.46 6.74 18.30
N ILE A 158 19.84 5.69 17.58
CA ILE A 158 18.93 5.00 16.66
C ILE A 158 17.80 4.33 17.44
N GLU A 159 18.13 3.68 18.56
CA GLU A 159 17.12 3.06 19.42
C GLU A 159 16.10 4.11 19.93
N GLU A 160 16.57 5.29 20.35
CA GLU A 160 15.71 6.38 20.78
C GLU A 160 14.81 6.89 19.65
N TRP A 161 15.34 7.08 18.44
CA TRP A 161 14.52 7.51 17.30
C TRP A 161 13.48 6.47 16.91
N LEU A 162 13.82 5.18 16.92
CA LEU A 162 12.86 4.12 16.66
C LEU A 162 11.76 4.12 17.72
N ARG A 163 12.09 4.18 19.01
CA ARG A 163 11.11 4.25 20.11
C ARG A 163 10.20 5.47 19.99
N GLN A 164 10.74 6.65 19.70
CA GLN A 164 9.96 7.87 19.52
C GLN A 164 8.98 7.78 18.34
N GLU A 165 9.38 7.10 17.26
CA GLU A 165 8.53 6.93 16.07
C GLU A 165 7.52 5.79 16.23
N MET A 166 7.73 4.87 17.18
CA MET A 166 6.76 3.83 17.54
C MET A 166 5.66 4.35 18.47
N ASP A 167 6.01 5.23 19.41
CA ASP A 167 5.10 5.78 20.43
C ASP A 167 4.19 6.90 19.89
N LYS A 168 4.61 7.56 18.79
CA LYS A 168 3.80 8.53 18.04
C LYS A 168 2.77 7.87 17.14
#